data_AF-A0A9E1K701-F1
#
_entry.id   AF-A0A9E1K701-F1
#
_cell.length_a   1.000
_cell.length_b   1.000
_cell.length_c   1.000
_cell.angle_alpha   90.00
_cell.angle_beta   90.00
_cell.angle_gamma   90.00
#
_symmetry.space_group_name_H-M   'P 1'
#
loop_
_entity.id
_entity.type
_entity.pdbx_description
1 polymer ?
#
loop_
_entity_poly.entity_id
_entity_poly.type
_entity_poly.pdbx_seq_one_letter_code
_entity_poly.pdbx_strand_id
1 'polypeptide(L)'
;MKIIDIIRQGKPVFSFEFFPPKDIDGFDQLFKTIDNLKPWNPAFVSVTYGAGGSTRSKTIDLVGRIKKDIGLESMAHLTCVGNSSDEIFKTLESIKKQNVDNVLALRGDPPSGEENFTKPVNGFGYAAELVEFAHKNFSFCIGVAGYPEGHPESLNREEDLIHLKNKVLAGASFIVTQLFFDNQYYIDFVNNLRKIEVDVPVIPGIMPILNLNQIKKFTKMCGATIPKDLMARLEKVQGDPESVYKIGVDHATDQCEKLLM
;
A
#
# COMPACT_ATOMS: atom_id res chain seq x y z
N MET A 1 -13.80 -10.78 -6.42
CA MET A 1 -14.51 -9.51 -6.64
C MET A 1 -13.47 -8.41 -6.85
N LYS A 2 -13.73 -7.46 -7.74
CA LYS A 2 -12.82 -6.32 -7.92
C LYS A 2 -13.06 -5.30 -6.80
N ILE A 3 -12.00 -4.82 -6.16
CA ILE A 3 -12.07 -3.86 -5.04
C ILE A 3 -12.84 -2.61 -5.43
N ILE A 4 -12.68 -2.13 -6.67
CA ILE A 4 -13.40 -0.94 -7.15
C ILE A 4 -14.92 -1.10 -7.11
N ASP A 5 -15.44 -2.31 -7.30
CA ASP A 5 -16.88 -2.59 -7.23
C ASP A 5 -17.39 -2.54 -5.79
N ILE A 6 -16.53 -2.84 -4.81
CA ILE A 6 -16.85 -2.70 -3.37
C ILE A 6 -16.86 -1.22 -3.00
N ILE A 7 -15.82 -0.48 -3.36
CA ILE A 7 -15.68 0.95 -3.04
C ILE A 7 -16.84 1.77 -3.63
N ARG A 8 -17.26 1.46 -4.86
CA ARG A 8 -18.34 2.18 -5.56
C ARG A 8 -19.73 2.00 -4.94
N GLN A 9 -19.89 1.15 -3.93
CA GLN A 9 -21.15 1.01 -3.19
C GLN A 9 -21.44 2.20 -2.27
N GLY A 10 -20.50 3.13 -2.11
CA GLY A 10 -20.72 4.42 -1.44
C GLY A 10 -20.75 4.35 0.09
N LYS A 11 -20.33 3.22 0.67
CA LYS A 11 -20.15 3.07 2.12
C LYS A 11 -18.66 3.09 2.45
N PRO A 12 -18.24 3.63 3.61
CA PRO A 12 -16.88 3.47 4.09
C PRO A 12 -16.49 1.99 4.14
N VAL A 13 -15.27 1.72 3.70
CA VAL A 13 -14.68 0.38 3.70
C VAL A 13 -13.39 0.41 4.50
N PHE A 14 -13.06 -0.72 5.12
CA PHE A 14 -11.80 -0.90 5.83
C PHE A 14 -11.03 -2.06 5.21
N SER A 15 -9.71 -1.97 5.22
CA SER A 15 -8.80 -3.00 4.72
C SER A 15 -7.56 -3.07 5.58
N PHE A 16 -6.86 -4.21 5.55
CA PHE A 16 -5.61 -4.40 6.27
C PHE A 16 -4.49 -4.83 5.33
N GLU A 17 -3.27 -4.41 5.63
CA GLU A 17 -2.07 -4.79 4.89
C GLU A 17 -1.16 -5.67 5.75
N PHE A 18 -0.65 -6.75 5.16
CA PHE A 18 0.24 -7.69 5.84
C PHE A 18 1.55 -7.88 5.09
N PHE A 19 2.61 -8.14 5.84
CA PHE A 19 3.90 -8.52 5.29
C PHE A 19 4.02 -10.05 5.19
N PRO A 20 4.60 -10.60 4.12
CA PRO A 20 4.93 -12.03 4.04
C PRO A 20 5.83 -12.45 5.21
N PRO A 21 5.46 -13.49 5.98
CA PRO A 21 6.28 -13.96 7.08
C PRO A 21 7.61 -14.57 6.62
N LYS A 22 8.61 -14.53 7.50
CA LYS A 22 9.94 -15.07 7.22
C LYS A 22 9.97 -16.60 7.33
N ASP A 23 9.25 -17.14 8.31
CA ASP A 23 9.22 -18.55 8.71
C ASP A 23 7.79 -19.10 8.81
N ILE A 24 7.68 -20.42 9.00
CA ILE A 24 6.41 -21.16 9.06
C ILE A 24 5.52 -20.72 10.23
N ASP A 25 6.10 -20.46 11.40
CA ASP A 25 5.37 -20.01 12.59
C ASP A 25 4.72 -18.65 12.36
N GLY A 26 5.43 -17.76 11.65
CA GLY A 26 4.89 -16.48 11.23
C GLY A 26 3.72 -16.61 10.24
N PHE A 27 3.69 -17.65 9.39
CA PHE A 27 2.51 -17.95 8.56
C PHE A 27 1.31 -18.30 9.42
N ASP A 28 1.44 -19.22 10.37
CA ASP A 28 0.32 -19.62 11.23
C ASP A 28 -0.20 -18.43 12.06
N GLN A 29 0.70 -17.59 12.56
CA GLN A 29 0.33 -16.38 13.29
C GLN A 29 -0.38 -15.35 12.40
N LEU A 30 0.05 -15.20 11.15
CA LEU A 30 -0.60 -14.32 10.18
C LEU A 30 -2.03 -14.80 9.90
N PHE A 31 -2.23 -16.09 9.61
CA PHE A 31 -3.57 -16.64 9.35
C PHE A 31 -4.50 -16.50 10.56
N LYS A 32 -4.01 -16.74 11.78
CA LYS A 32 -4.77 -16.49 13.02
C LYS A 32 -5.15 -15.01 13.17
N THR A 33 -4.22 -14.10 12.87
CA THR A 33 -4.50 -12.66 12.92
C THR A 33 -5.58 -12.26 11.92
N ILE A 34 -5.49 -12.75 10.68
CA ILE A 34 -6.50 -12.44 9.65
C ILE A 34 -7.87 -13.01 10.03
N ASP A 35 -7.92 -14.23 10.59
CA ASP A 35 -9.18 -14.82 11.06
C ASP A 35 -9.80 -14.02 12.22
N ASN A 36 -8.98 -13.52 13.15
CA ASN A 36 -9.43 -12.63 14.22
C ASN A 36 -9.95 -11.27 13.71
N LEU A 37 -9.48 -10.82 12.55
CA LEU A 37 -9.92 -9.56 11.93
C LEU A 37 -11.16 -9.74 11.04
N LYS A 38 -11.45 -10.97 10.60
CA LYS A 38 -12.60 -11.30 9.74
C LYS A 38 -13.96 -10.82 10.30
N PRO A 39 -14.26 -10.89 11.62
CA PRO A 39 -15.51 -10.36 12.18
C PRO A 39 -15.73 -8.87 11.95
N TRP A 40 -14.67 -8.10 11.71
CA TRP A 40 -14.75 -6.67 11.37
C TRP A 40 -15.11 -6.41 9.91
N ASN A 41 -15.36 -7.47 9.13
CA ASN A 41 -15.80 -7.44 7.73
C ASN A 41 -14.93 -6.52 6.84
N PRO A 42 -13.60 -6.73 6.79
CA PRO A 42 -12.75 -5.96 5.90
C PRO A 42 -13.15 -6.17 4.44
N ALA A 43 -13.20 -5.10 3.66
CA ALA A 43 -13.52 -5.15 2.24
C ALA A 43 -12.49 -5.94 1.44
N PHE A 44 -11.21 -5.85 1.85
CA PHE A 44 -10.12 -6.65 1.33
C PHE A 44 -8.94 -6.65 2.30
N VAL A 45 -7.97 -7.53 2.05
CA VAL A 45 -6.64 -7.48 2.66
C VAL A 45 -5.56 -7.46 1.59
N SER A 46 -4.47 -6.72 1.82
CA SER A 46 -3.32 -6.71 0.93
C SER A 46 -2.14 -7.49 1.53
N VAL A 47 -1.32 -8.06 0.66
CA VAL A 47 -0.05 -8.69 1.04
C VAL A 47 1.07 -8.02 0.29
N THR A 48 2.05 -7.51 1.03
CA THR A 48 3.18 -6.80 0.45
C THR A 48 4.07 -7.72 -0.38
N TYR A 49 4.87 -7.09 -1.24
CA TYR A 49 5.79 -7.77 -2.14
C TYR A 49 7.21 -7.36 -1.75
N GLY A 50 8.05 -8.34 -1.45
CA GLY A 50 9.41 -8.10 -0.99
C GLY A 50 10.23 -7.34 -2.04
N ALA A 51 11.14 -6.49 -1.58
CA ALA A 51 12.08 -5.76 -2.43
C ALA A 51 12.77 -6.73 -3.41
N GLY A 52 12.86 -6.33 -4.68
CA GLY A 52 13.45 -7.13 -5.76
C GLY A 52 12.76 -8.47 -6.04
N GLY A 53 11.54 -8.73 -5.53
CA GLY A 53 10.83 -10.00 -5.74
C GLY A 53 11.25 -11.14 -4.80
N SER A 54 12.02 -10.86 -3.75
CA SER A 54 12.52 -11.85 -2.79
C SER A 54 11.44 -12.71 -2.11
N THR A 55 10.20 -12.24 -2.04
CA THR A 55 9.06 -12.99 -1.47
C THR A 55 7.95 -13.28 -2.47
N ARG A 56 8.23 -13.23 -3.79
CA ARG A 56 7.22 -13.37 -4.85
C ARG A 56 6.28 -14.55 -4.67
N SER A 57 6.82 -15.76 -4.53
CA SER A 57 6.02 -16.98 -4.36
C SER A 57 5.18 -16.91 -3.10
N LYS A 58 5.77 -16.46 -1.98
CA LYS A 58 5.07 -16.30 -0.70
C LYS A 58 3.88 -15.33 -0.82
N THR A 59 4.04 -14.20 -1.50
CA THR A 59 2.95 -13.24 -1.69
C THR A 59 1.80 -13.86 -2.48
N ILE A 60 2.08 -14.54 -3.60
CA ILE A 60 1.06 -15.19 -4.45
C ILE A 60 0.32 -16.29 -3.67
N ASP A 61 1.05 -17.13 -2.95
CA ASP A 61 0.47 -18.21 -2.15
C ASP A 61 -0.40 -17.66 -1.01
N LEU A 62 0.05 -16.59 -0.34
CA LEU A 62 -0.72 -15.93 0.72
C LEU A 62 -2.03 -15.35 0.21
N VAL A 63 -2.01 -14.56 -0.87
CA VAL A 63 -3.25 -13.95 -1.39
C VAL A 63 -4.24 -15.00 -1.88
N GLY A 64 -3.75 -16.10 -2.47
CA GLY A 64 -4.57 -17.21 -2.91
C GLY A 64 -5.21 -17.95 -1.73
N ARG A 65 -4.41 -18.29 -0.70
CA ARG A 65 -4.91 -18.95 0.51
C ARG A 65 -5.85 -18.09 1.32
N ILE A 66 -5.60 -16.79 1.47
CA ILE A 66 -6.53 -15.87 2.13
C ILE A 66 -7.90 -15.92 1.43
N LYS A 67 -7.90 -15.85 0.10
CA LYS A 67 -9.16 -15.89 -0.67
C LYS A 67 -9.86 -17.24 -0.61
N LYS A 68 -9.11 -18.33 -0.72
CA LYS A 68 -9.64 -19.68 -0.75
C LYS A 68 -10.06 -20.21 0.63
N ASP A 69 -9.20 -20.05 1.62
CA ASP A 69 -9.32 -20.71 2.93
C ASP A 69 -10.08 -19.83 3.94
N ILE A 70 -9.85 -18.51 3.92
CA ILE A 70 -10.49 -17.57 4.85
C ILE A 70 -11.77 -16.97 4.25
N GLY A 71 -11.81 -16.80 2.91
CA GLY A 71 -12.95 -16.22 2.20
C GLY A 71 -12.97 -14.70 2.19
N LEU A 72 -11.82 -14.05 2.38
CA LEU A 72 -11.66 -12.60 2.23
C LEU A 72 -11.13 -12.27 0.84
N GLU A 73 -11.60 -11.17 0.25
CA GLU A 73 -10.97 -10.64 -0.96
C GLU A 73 -9.53 -10.20 -0.64
N SER A 74 -8.62 -10.51 -1.56
CA SER A 74 -7.20 -10.24 -1.39
C SER A 74 -6.64 -9.42 -2.55
N MET A 75 -5.58 -8.68 -2.27
CA MET A 75 -4.82 -7.90 -3.23
C MET A 75 -3.33 -8.22 -3.11
N ALA A 76 -2.71 -8.61 -4.23
CA ALA A 76 -1.26 -8.80 -4.28
C ALA A 76 -0.57 -7.46 -4.57
N HIS A 77 0.44 -7.10 -3.78
CA HIS A 77 1.38 -6.09 -4.24
C HIS A 77 2.24 -6.70 -5.35
N LEU A 78 2.62 -5.87 -6.33
CA LEU A 78 3.49 -6.28 -7.42
C LEU A 78 4.43 -5.12 -7.77
N THR A 79 5.73 -5.35 -7.66
CA THR A 79 6.75 -4.38 -8.05
C THR A 79 7.37 -4.73 -9.40
N CYS A 80 7.79 -3.73 -10.17
CA CYS A 80 8.52 -3.96 -11.42
C CYS A 80 10.04 -3.99 -11.25
N VAL A 81 10.59 -3.46 -10.15
CA VAL A 81 12.03 -3.50 -9.85
C VAL A 81 12.57 -4.93 -9.88
N GLY A 82 13.74 -5.12 -10.50
CA GLY A 82 14.42 -6.41 -10.60
C GLY A 82 13.72 -7.47 -11.45
N ASN A 83 12.68 -7.13 -12.23
CA ASN A 83 11.93 -8.08 -13.05
C ASN A 83 11.83 -7.63 -14.51
N SER A 84 11.99 -8.56 -15.44
CA SER A 84 11.66 -8.38 -16.86
C SER A 84 10.13 -8.42 -17.09
N SER A 85 9.68 -7.92 -18.23
CA SER A 85 8.26 -7.97 -18.63
C SER A 85 7.71 -9.40 -18.68
N ASP A 86 8.52 -10.37 -19.12
CA ASP A 86 8.15 -11.79 -19.16
C ASP A 86 7.94 -12.39 -17.76
N GLU A 87 8.79 -12.01 -16.79
CA GLU A 87 8.64 -12.43 -15.39
C GLU A 87 7.41 -11.80 -14.74
N ILE A 88 7.15 -10.53 -15.05
CA ILE A 88 5.92 -9.84 -14.62
C ILE A 88 4.69 -10.54 -15.22
N PHE A 89 4.70 -10.89 -16.51
CA PHE A 89 3.60 -11.61 -17.15
C PHE A 89 3.31 -12.94 -16.45
N LYS A 90 4.34 -13.76 -16.20
CA LYS A 90 4.21 -15.04 -15.48
C LYS A 90 3.68 -14.85 -14.05
N THR A 91 4.07 -13.75 -13.41
CA THR A 91 3.61 -13.41 -12.05
C THR A 91 2.13 -13.04 -12.05
N LEU A 92 1.70 -12.20 -12.99
CA LEU A 92 0.29 -11.84 -13.19
C LEU A 92 -0.56 -13.08 -13.53
N GLU A 93 -0.06 -13.97 -14.39
CA GLU A 93 -0.72 -15.23 -14.71
C GLU A 93 -0.90 -16.11 -13.46
N SER A 94 0.13 -16.19 -12.61
CA SER A 94 0.09 -16.95 -11.36
C SER A 94 -0.90 -16.36 -10.35
N ILE A 95 -0.96 -15.04 -10.21
CA ILE A 95 -1.97 -14.34 -9.39
C ILE A 95 -3.37 -14.67 -9.89
N LYS A 96 -3.60 -14.65 -11.22
CA LYS A 96 -4.90 -14.95 -11.80
C LYS A 96 -5.30 -16.41 -11.60
N LYS A 97 -4.35 -17.35 -11.68
CA LYS A 97 -4.56 -18.79 -11.39
C LYS A 97 -5.01 -19.04 -9.94
N GLN A 98 -4.67 -18.15 -9.00
CA GLN A 98 -5.16 -18.17 -7.62
C GLN A 98 -6.55 -17.54 -7.44
N ASN A 99 -7.24 -17.17 -8.53
CA ASN A 99 -8.51 -16.44 -8.54
C ASN A 99 -8.44 -15.08 -7.84
N VAL A 100 -7.26 -14.46 -7.77
CA VAL A 100 -7.11 -13.10 -7.25
C VAL A 100 -7.34 -12.11 -8.39
N ASP A 101 -8.19 -11.12 -8.16
CA ASP A 101 -8.62 -10.14 -9.17
C ASP A 101 -8.02 -8.74 -8.94
N ASN A 102 -7.22 -8.57 -7.89
CA ASN A 102 -6.75 -7.26 -7.44
C ASN A 102 -5.22 -7.24 -7.31
N VAL A 103 -4.60 -6.21 -7.86
CA VAL A 103 -3.15 -5.99 -7.79
C VAL A 103 -2.87 -4.54 -7.43
N LEU A 104 -1.94 -4.31 -6.49
CA LEU A 104 -1.34 -2.99 -6.27
C LEU A 104 -0.05 -2.89 -7.08
N ALA A 105 -0.08 -2.13 -8.18
CA ALA A 105 1.06 -1.95 -9.07
C ALA A 105 2.00 -0.87 -8.52
N LEU A 106 3.25 -1.26 -8.30
CA LEU A 106 4.29 -0.45 -7.68
C LEU A 106 5.56 -0.47 -8.54
N ARG A 107 6.38 0.58 -8.43
CA ARG A 107 7.74 0.55 -9.00
C ARG A 107 8.60 -0.40 -8.18
N GLY A 108 8.53 -0.25 -6.86
CA GLY A 108 9.37 -0.93 -5.89
C GLY A 108 10.60 -0.09 -5.51
N ASP A 109 11.16 -0.44 -4.36
CA ASP A 109 12.38 0.16 -3.85
C ASP A 109 13.62 -0.45 -4.52
N PRO A 110 14.75 0.28 -4.58
CA PRO A 110 16.02 -0.29 -4.99
C PRO A 110 16.37 -1.56 -4.18
N PRO A 111 17.11 -2.52 -4.78
CA PRO A 111 17.62 -3.67 -4.05
C PRO A 111 18.43 -3.26 -2.82
N SER A 112 18.48 -4.12 -1.80
CA SER A 112 19.24 -3.84 -0.58
C SER A 112 20.71 -3.57 -0.89
N GLY A 113 21.21 -2.39 -0.51
CA GLY A 113 22.58 -1.94 -0.77
C GLY A 113 22.72 -1.01 -1.98
N GLU A 114 21.64 -0.79 -2.74
CA GLU A 114 21.59 0.21 -3.80
C GLU A 114 20.82 1.45 -3.33
N GLU A 115 21.34 2.64 -3.63
CA GLU A 115 20.67 3.90 -3.28
C GLU A 115 19.65 4.33 -4.34
N ASN A 116 19.89 3.97 -5.61
CA ASN A 116 19.11 4.46 -6.74
C ASN A 116 18.41 3.31 -7.46
N PHE A 117 17.19 3.58 -7.92
CA PHE A 117 16.47 2.64 -8.76
C PHE A 117 17.14 2.51 -10.14
N THR A 118 17.34 1.27 -10.59
CA THR A 118 17.81 0.97 -11.95
C THR A 118 16.71 0.21 -12.71
N LYS A 119 16.37 0.71 -13.91
CA LYS A 119 15.41 0.04 -14.79
C LYS A 119 15.93 -1.36 -15.16
N PRO A 120 15.18 -2.45 -14.93
CA PRO A 120 15.61 -3.79 -15.31
C PRO A 120 15.74 -3.94 -16.82
N VAL A 121 16.64 -4.80 -17.27
CA VAL A 121 16.76 -5.18 -18.68
C VAL A 121 15.43 -5.81 -19.13
N ASN A 122 14.85 -5.28 -20.21
CA ASN A 122 13.52 -5.66 -20.70
C ASN A 122 12.41 -5.56 -19.63
N GLY A 123 12.59 -4.72 -18.61
CA GLY A 123 11.59 -4.43 -17.58
C GLY A 123 11.03 -3.02 -17.66
N PHE A 124 10.43 -2.57 -16.56
CA PHE A 124 9.76 -1.28 -16.46
C PHE A 124 10.54 -0.33 -15.55
N GLY A 125 10.59 0.95 -15.90
CA GLY A 125 11.19 2.01 -15.10
C GLY A 125 10.19 2.69 -14.15
N TYR A 126 8.90 2.66 -14.50
CA TYR A 126 7.84 3.31 -13.75
C TYR A 126 6.65 2.37 -13.50
N ALA A 127 5.94 2.60 -12.39
CA ALA A 127 4.73 1.87 -12.06
C ALA A 127 3.62 2.06 -13.13
N ALA A 128 3.59 3.21 -13.83
CA ALA A 128 2.62 3.45 -14.90
C ALA A 128 2.77 2.46 -16.07
N GLU A 129 4.00 2.08 -16.42
CA GLU A 129 4.26 1.06 -17.45
C GLU A 129 3.74 -0.32 -16.99
N LEU A 130 3.90 -0.65 -15.70
CA LEU A 130 3.35 -1.88 -15.11
C LEU A 130 1.81 -1.87 -15.12
N VAL A 131 1.18 -0.75 -14.78
CA VAL A 131 -0.28 -0.59 -14.84
C VAL A 131 -0.77 -0.84 -16.27
N GLU A 132 -0.19 -0.15 -17.25
CA GLU A 132 -0.57 -0.29 -18.66
C GLU A 132 -0.38 -1.74 -19.14
N PHE A 133 0.74 -2.36 -18.80
CA PHE A 133 1.03 -3.75 -19.15
C PHE A 133 0.02 -4.73 -18.54
N ALA A 134 -0.28 -4.60 -17.24
CA ALA A 134 -1.26 -5.44 -16.57
C ALA A 134 -2.67 -5.22 -17.12
N HIS A 135 -3.05 -3.98 -17.40
CA HIS A 135 -4.35 -3.61 -17.94
C HIS A 135 -4.59 -4.17 -19.36
N LYS A 136 -3.58 -4.13 -20.23
CA LYS A 136 -3.67 -4.68 -21.59
C LYS A 136 -3.78 -6.20 -21.64
N ASN A 137 -3.09 -6.90 -20.74
CA ASN A 137 -2.95 -8.35 -20.80
C ASN A 137 -3.96 -9.10 -19.90
N PHE A 138 -4.51 -8.43 -18.87
CA PHE A 138 -5.35 -9.08 -17.86
C PHE A 138 -6.49 -8.16 -17.40
N SER A 139 -7.59 -8.77 -16.94
CA SER A 139 -8.73 -8.03 -16.38
C SER A 139 -8.64 -7.88 -14.85
N PHE A 140 -7.55 -7.29 -14.35
CA PHE A 140 -7.40 -6.97 -12.92
C PHE A 140 -8.13 -5.68 -12.54
N CYS A 141 -8.42 -5.53 -11.25
CA CYS A 141 -8.59 -4.23 -10.60
C CYS A 141 -7.21 -3.78 -10.12
N ILE A 142 -6.71 -2.66 -10.66
CA ILE A 142 -5.33 -2.23 -10.43
C ILE A 142 -5.36 -1.02 -9.49
N GLY A 143 -4.81 -1.17 -8.28
CA GLY A 143 -4.52 -0.04 -7.40
C GLY A 143 -3.12 0.52 -7.68
N VAL A 144 -2.88 1.77 -7.29
CA VAL A 144 -1.54 2.39 -7.30
C VAL A 144 -1.26 3.17 -6.04
N ALA A 145 0.03 3.34 -5.69
CA ALA A 145 0.42 4.18 -4.56
C ALA A 145 0.32 5.68 -4.89
N GLY A 146 -0.08 6.50 -3.93
CA GLY A 146 -0.01 7.97 -3.97
C GLY A 146 0.68 8.52 -2.72
N TYR A 147 1.32 9.68 -2.80
CA TYR A 147 2.14 10.21 -1.70
C TYR A 147 1.62 11.59 -1.28
N PRO A 148 0.83 11.70 -0.20
CA PRO A 148 0.22 12.97 0.21
C PRO A 148 1.23 14.10 0.45
N GLU A 149 2.42 13.74 0.90
CA GLU A 149 3.52 14.70 1.17
C GLU A 149 4.51 14.84 0.00
N GLY A 150 4.33 14.07 -1.07
CA GLY A 150 5.21 13.93 -2.23
C GLY A 150 6.17 12.73 -2.10
N HIS A 151 6.45 12.04 -3.20
CA HIS A 151 7.46 10.98 -3.23
C HIS A 151 8.87 11.56 -2.98
N PRO A 152 9.73 10.94 -2.14
CA PRO A 152 11.06 11.48 -1.82
C PRO A 152 12.00 11.68 -3.01
N GLU A 153 11.86 10.86 -4.05
CA GLU A 153 12.64 10.97 -5.30
C GLU A 153 12.03 11.93 -6.34
N SER A 154 10.83 12.48 -6.11
CA SER A 154 10.24 13.45 -7.02
C SER A 154 10.87 14.82 -6.82
N LEU A 155 11.09 15.55 -7.91
CA LEU A 155 11.68 16.89 -7.86
C LEU A 155 10.85 17.86 -7.01
N ASN A 156 9.52 17.73 -7.09
CA ASN A 156 8.56 18.50 -6.32
C ASN A 156 7.19 17.79 -6.31
N ARG A 157 6.26 18.33 -5.52
CA ARG A 157 4.90 17.75 -5.36
C ARG A 157 4.07 17.81 -6.64
N GLU A 158 4.22 18.84 -7.46
CA GLU A 158 3.44 18.97 -8.70
C GLU A 158 3.81 17.86 -9.69
N GLU A 159 5.11 17.58 -9.83
CA GLU A 159 5.61 16.49 -10.70
C GLU A 159 5.17 15.11 -10.20
N ASP A 160 5.16 14.86 -8.88
CA ASP A 160 4.63 13.62 -8.31
C ASP A 160 3.14 13.41 -8.65
N LEU A 161 2.33 14.47 -8.60
CA LEU A 161 0.92 14.41 -9.00
C LEU A 161 0.76 14.13 -10.51
N ILE A 162 1.64 14.65 -11.37
CA ILE A 162 1.65 14.34 -12.81
C ILE A 162 1.95 12.85 -13.03
N HIS A 163 2.96 12.29 -12.35
CA HIS A 163 3.25 10.86 -12.42
C HIS A 163 2.10 10.00 -11.90
N LEU A 164 1.39 10.46 -10.87
CA LEU A 164 0.19 9.81 -10.38
C LEU A 164 -0.97 9.87 -11.39
N LYS A 165 -1.19 11.01 -12.06
CA LYS A 165 -2.15 11.12 -13.16
C LYS A 165 -1.81 10.14 -14.28
N ASN A 166 -0.54 9.99 -14.65
CA ASN A 166 -0.11 9.02 -15.67
C ASN A 166 -0.43 7.58 -15.28
N LYS A 167 -0.25 7.21 -14.00
CA LYS A 167 -0.67 5.89 -13.49
C LYS A 167 -2.17 5.66 -13.62
N VAL A 168 -2.99 6.70 -13.38
CA VAL A 168 -4.45 6.61 -13.53
C VAL A 168 -4.85 6.50 -14.99
N LEU A 169 -4.27 7.31 -15.88
CA LEU A 169 -4.50 7.24 -17.33
C LEU A 169 -4.08 5.89 -17.92
N ALA A 170 -3.07 5.23 -17.36
CA ALA A 170 -2.65 3.89 -17.75
C ALA A 170 -3.65 2.77 -17.39
N GLY A 171 -4.67 3.05 -16.57
CA GLY A 171 -5.73 2.11 -16.21
C GLY A 171 -5.87 1.79 -14.72
N ALA A 172 -5.25 2.56 -13.82
CA ALA A 172 -5.46 2.37 -12.39
C ALA A 172 -6.91 2.70 -11.97
N SER A 173 -7.47 1.85 -11.11
CA SER A 173 -8.87 1.92 -10.67
C SER A 173 -9.05 2.68 -9.35
N PHE A 174 -8.03 2.73 -8.49
CA PHE A 174 -8.02 3.45 -7.22
C PHE A 174 -6.60 3.73 -6.76
N ILE A 175 -6.46 4.62 -5.79
CA ILE A 175 -5.18 5.02 -5.18
C ILE A 175 -5.18 4.60 -3.71
N VAL A 176 -4.08 4.05 -3.23
CA VAL A 176 -3.81 3.88 -1.79
C VAL A 176 -2.69 4.84 -1.42
N THR A 177 -2.89 5.68 -0.40
CA THR A 177 -1.86 6.64 -0.02
C THR A 177 -0.76 5.97 0.81
N GLN A 178 0.46 6.51 0.69
CA GLN A 178 1.46 6.37 1.74
C GLN A 178 0.89 6.87 3.08
N LEU A 179 1.42 6.35 4.17
CA LEU A 179 1.05 6.77 5.52
C LEU A 179 1.28 8.28 5.74
N PHE A 180 0.43 8.89 6.55
CA PHE A 180 0.52 10.28 6.98
C PHE A 180 -0.02 10.41 8.41
N PHE A 181 0.48 11.40 9.16
CA PHE A 181 0.07 11.65 10.56
C PHE A 181 -0.73 12.94 10.75
N ASP A 182 -0.89 13.73 9.69
CA ASP A 182 -1.73 14.93 9.65
C ASP A 182 -2.72 14.79 8.48
N ASN A 183 -4.02 14.81 8.81
CA ASN A 183 -5.10 14.66 7.83
C ASN A 183 -5.11 15.79 6.80
N GLN A 184 -4.53 16.95 7.10
CA GLN A 184 -4.47 18.05 6.14
C GLN A 184 -3.68 17.67 4.89
N TYR A 185 -2.60 16.87 5.02
CA TYR A 185 -1.86 16.38 3.86
C TYR A 185 -2.73 15.54 2.94
N TYR A 186 -3.56 14.67 3.51
CA TYR A 186 -4.50 13.86 2.73
C TYR A 186 -5.57 14.72 2.04
N ILE A 187 -6.17 15.65 2.78
CA ILE A 187 -7.22 16.54 2.25
C ILE A 187 -6.68 17.39 1.09
N ASP A 188 -5.52 18.01 1.26
CA ASP A 188 -4.87 18.82 0.23
C ASP A 188 -4.48 17.96 -0.98
N PHE A 189 -3.97 16.76 -0.74
CA PHE A 189 -3.62 15.80 -1.79
C PHE A 189 -4.83 15.43 -2.65
N VAL A 190 -5.96 15.05 -2.02
CA VAL A 190 -7.20 14.73 -2.74
C VAL A 190 -7.70 15.95 -3.52
N ASN A 191 -7.72 17.14 -2.89
CA ASN A 191 -8.15 18.37 -3.56
C ASN A 191 -7.28 18.69 -4.79
N ASN A 192 -5.97 18.50 -4.70
CA ASN A 192 -5.06 18.74 -5.81
C ASN A 192 -5.22 17.69 -6.93
N LEU A 193 -5.52 16.42 -6.60
CA LEU A 193 -5.86 15.41 -7.59
C LEU A 193 -7.13 15.77 -8.38
N ARG A 194 -8.17 16.29 -7.71
CA ARG A 194 -9.40 16.73 -8.38
C ARG A 194 -9.16 17.90 -9.32
N LYS A 195 -8.28 18.85 -8.96
CA LYS A 195 -7.89 19.97 -9.84
C LYS A 195 -7.23 19.52 -11.15
N ILE A 196 -6.61 18.33 -11.16
CA ILE A 196 -5.97 17.77 -12.36
C ILE A 196 -6.79 16.61 -12.96
N GLU A 197 -8.09 16.53 -12.67
CA GLU A 197 -9.04 15.55 -13.25
C GLU A 197 -8.68 14.09 -12.94
N VAL A 198 -8.07 13.85 -11.78
CA VAL A 198 -7.91 12.49 -11.25
C VAL A 198 -9.06 12.22 -10.30
N ASP A 199 -10.06 11.47 -10.75
CA ASP A 199 -11.33 11.24 -10.03
C ASP A 199 -11.48 9.82 -9.45
N VAL A 200 -10.47 8.97 -9.59
CA VAL A 200 -10.50 7.64 -8.97
C VAL A 200 -10.56 7.75 -7.43
N PRO A 201 -11.14 6.75 -6.73
CA PRO A 201 -11.14 6.72 -5.27
C PRO A 201 -9.72 6.75 -4.70
N VAL A 202 -9.55 7.47 -3.60
CA VAL A 202 -8.29 7.57 -2.84
C VAL A 202 -8.54 6.99 -1.46
N ILE A 203 -7.79 5.97 -1.09
CA ILE A 203 -7.90 5.28 0.20
C ILE A 203 -6.76 5.78 1.10
N PRO A 204 -7.05 6.39 2.27
CA PRO A 204 -6.02 6.85 3.18
C PRO A 204 -5.30 5.67 3.85
N GLY A 205 -3.98 5.59 3.69
CA GLY A 205 -3.13 4.65 4.42
C GLY A 205 -2.87 5.16 5.85
N ILE A 206 -3.32 4.42 6.86
CA ILE A 206 -3.14 4.79 8.28
C ILE A 206 -2.24 3.76 8.96
N MET A 207 -1.22 4.23 9.67
CA MET A 207 -0.33 3.38 10.46
C MET A 207 -0.27 3.86 11.92
N PRO A 208 -0.87 3.12 12.86
CA PRO A 208 -0.75 3.43 14.29
C PRO A 208 0.70 3.37 14.78
N ILE A 209 1.08 4.30 15.65
CA ILE A 209 2.43 4.33 16.23
C ILE A 209 2.50 3.38 17.42
N LEU A 210 2.93 2.15 17.19
CA LEU A 210 3.09 1.15 18.25
C LEU A 210 4.49 1.18 18.88
N ASN A 211 5.48 1.68 18.15
CA ASN A 211 6.86 1.76 18.58
C ASN A 211 7.54 3.00 17.99
N LEU A 212 8.06 3.88 18.85
CA LEU A 212 8.63 5.17 18.44
C LEU A 212 9.88 5.00 17.54
N ASN A 213 10.74 4.04 17.84
CA ASN A 213 11.95 3.81 17.05
C ASN A 213 11.64 3.24 15.67
N GLN A 214 10.65 2.36 15.59
CA GLN A 214 10.19 1.81 14.31
C GLN A 214 9.59 2.91 13.44
N ILE A 215 8.69 3.74 14.00
CA ILE A 215 8.05 4.78 13.19
C ILE A 215 9.03 5.85 12.73
N LYS A 216 10.00 6.25 13.56
CA LYS A 216 11.07 7.18 13.17
C LYS A 216 11.88 6.67 11.96
N LYS A 217 12.10 5.34 11.88
CA LYS A 217 12.77 4.73 10.72
C LYS A 217 11.88 4.78 9.48
N PHE A 218 10.61 4.41 9.61
CA PHE A 218 9.67 4.40 8.50
C PHE A 218 9.44 5.79 7.93
N THR A 219 9.22 6.81 8.77
CA THR A 219 9.03 8.19 8.29
C THR A 219 10.26 8.75 7.60
N LYS A 220 11.47 8.40 8.07
CA LYS A 220 12.71 8.76 7.37
C LYS A 220 12.80 8.12 5.98
N MET A 221 12.28 6.91 5.80
CA MET A 221 12.29 6.21 4.51
C MET A 221 11.21 6.73 3.56
N CYS A 222 9.97 6.90 4.05
CA CYS A 222 8.84 7.28 3.20
C CYS A 222 8.63 8.80 3.05
N GLY A 223 9.32 9.61 3.85
CA GLY A 223 9.21 11.08 3.83
C GLY A 223 8.03 11.65 4.62
N ALA A 224 7.27 10.83 5.35
CA ALA A 224 6.10 11.30 6.09
C ALA A 224 6.46 12.14 7.32
N THR A 225 5.70 13.19 7.58
CA THR A 225 5.93 14.09 8.72
C THR A 225 5.11 13.65 9.93
N ILE A 226 5.77 13.49 11.08
CA ILE A 226 5.08 13.35 12.38
C ILE A 226 4.85 14.76 12.94
N PRO A 227 3.61 15.18 13.25
CA PRO A 227 3.33 16.46 13.87
C PRO A 227 4.20 16.70 15.12
N LYS A 228 4.71 17.92 15.28
CA LYS A 228 5.64 18.26 16.36
C LYS A 228 5.06 17.95 17.74
N ASP A 229 3.78 18.24 17.95
CA ASP A 229 3.09 17.97 19.22
C ASP A 229 2.94 16.46 19.48
N LEU A 230 2.65 15.68 18.44
CA LEU A 230 2.60 14.22 18.54
C LEU A 230 3.98 13.64 18.89
N MET A 231 5.03 14.08 18.19
CA MET A 231 6.40 13.66 18.47
C MET A 231 6.80 14.00 19.90
N ALA A 232 6.53 15.23 20.36
CA ALA A 232 6.87 15.66 21.71
C ALA A 232 6.13 14.85 22.79
N ARG A 233 4.88 14.44 22.55
CA ARG A 233 4.14 13.54 23.45
C ARG A 233 4.77 12.16 23.51
N LEU A 234 5.16 11.59 22.37
CA LEU A 234 5.78 10.27 22.28
C LEU A 234 7.17 10.24 22.92
N GLU A 235 7.99 11.28 22.71
CA GLU A 235 9.35 11.35 23.27
C GLU A 235 9.36 11.45 24.79
N LYS A 236 8.36 12.10 25.39
CA LYS A 236 8.17 12.15 26.85
C LYS A 236 7.96 10.77 27.48
N VAL A 237 7.39 9.82 26.73
CA VAL A 237 7.06 8.47 27.21
C VAL A 237 7.86 7.38 26.51
N GLN A 238 8.95 7.71 25.82
CA GLN A 238 9.69 6.75 24.98
C GLN A 238 10.24 5.51 25.72
N GLY A 239 10.41 5.60 27.04
CA GLY A 239 10.81 4.48 27.91
C GLY A 239 9.65 3.61 28.42
N ASP A 240 8.41 3.96 28.09
CA ASP A 240 7.18 3.26 28.47
C ASP A 240 6.42 2.80 27.20
N PRO A 241 6.61 1.54 26.77
CA PRO A 241 5.96 0.99 25.59
C PRO A 241 4.42 1.04 25.63
N GLU A 242 3.80 0.89 26.81
CA GLU A 242 2.33 0.92 26.93
C GLU A 242 1.79 2.32 26.68
N SER A 243 2.46 3.34 27.23
CA SER A 243 2.11 4.74 26.97
C SER A 243 2.32 5.13 25.50
N VAL A 244 3.40 4.67 24.86
CA VAL A 244 3.63 4.88 23.42
C VAL A 244 2.49 4.25 22.60
N TYR A 245 2.15 3.00 22.90
CA TYR A 245 1.06 2.28 22.25
C TYR A 245 -0.26 3.05 22.37
N LYS A 246 -0.62 3.48 23.58
CA LYS A 246 -1.87 4.21 23.82
C LYS A 246 -1.93 5.52 23.02
N ILE A 247 -0.88 6.34 23.07
CA ILE A 247 -0.82 7.60 22.33
C ILE A 247 -0.95 7.37 20.82
N GLY A 248 -0.28 6.34 20.29
CA GLY A 248 -0.33 6.02 18.87
C GLY A 248 -1.69 5.52 18.40
N VAL A 249 -2.37 4.71 19.22
CA VAL A 249 -3.75 4.24 18.96
C VAL A 249 -4.74 5.40 19.05
N ASP A 250 -4.66 6.23 20.09
CA ASP A 250 -5.53 7.39 20.25
C ASP A 250 -5.39 8.35 19.05
N HIS A 251 -4.15 8.60 18.59
CA HIS A 251 -3.90 9.45 17.41
C HIS A 251 -4.49 8.85 16.13
N ALA A 252 -4.24 7.57 15.85
CA ALA A 252 -4.80 6.90 14.68
C ALA A 252 -6.33 6.85 14.70
N THR A 253 -6.93 6.72 15.89
CA THR A 253 -8.39 6.75 16.08
C THR A 253 -8.96 8.11 15.71
N ASP A 254 -8.40 9.20 16.26
CA ASP A 254 -8.79 10.58 15.93
C ASP A 254 -8.59 10.90 14.44
N GLN A 255 -7.51 10.41 13.83
CA GLN A 255 -7.30 10.53 12.38
C GLN A 255 -8.44 9.86 11.61
N CYS A 256 -8.75 8.60 11.92
CA CYS A 256 -9.80 7.84 11.24
C CYS A 256 -11.19 8.45 11.44
N GLU A 257 -11.53 8.88 12.65
CA GLU A 257 -12.82 9.53 12.93
C GLU A 257 -13.01 10.77 12.06
N LYS A 258 -11.99 11.64 11.97
CA LYS A 258 -12.03 12.84 11.14
C LYS A 258 -12.05 12.57 9.64
N LEU A 259 -11.49 11.45 9.18
CA LEU A 259 -11.51 11.05 7.76
C LEU A 259 -12.86 10.43 7.35
N LEU A 260 -13.63 9.94 8.31
CA LEU A 260 -14.95 9.34 8.08
C LEU A 260 -16.10 10.37 8.14
N MET A 261 -15.84 11.57 8.67
CA MET A 261 -16.79 12.71 8.72
C MET A 261 -16.80 13.49 7.41
#